data_AF-A0AA44SHG8-F1
#
_entry.id   AF-A0AA44SHG8-F1
#
_cell.length_a   1.000
_cell.length_b   1.000
_cell.length_c   1.000
_cell.angle_alpha   90.00
_cell.angle_beta   90.00
_cell.angle_gamma   90.00
#
_symmetry.space_group_name_H-M   'P 1'
#
loop_
_entity.id
_entity.type
_entity.pdbx_description
1 polymer ?
#
loop_
_entity_poly.entity_id
_entity_poly.type
_entity_poly.pdbx_seq_one_letter_code
_entity_poly.pdbx_strand_id
1 'polypeptide(L)' 'MNDTWDFYTDGKGEWRWRRTASNGRIVGASSQGYVNRADCIANARRNGYTG' A
#
# COMPACT_ATOMS: atom_id res chain seq x y z
N MET A 1 -13.45 -9.56 -7.38
CA MET A 1 -12.86 -8.24 -7.15
C MET A 1 -11.39 -8.48 -6.82
N ASN A 2 -10.54 -8.50 -7.84
CA ASN A 2 -9.12 -8.79 -7.65
C ASN A 2 -8.39 -7.46 -7.58
N ASP A 3 -8.31 -6.91 -6.37
CA ASP A 3 -7.52 -5.72 -6.13
C ASP A 3 -6.08 -6.11 -5.88
N THR A 4 -5.17 -5.47 -6.59
CA THR A 4 -3.72 -5.67 -6.43
C THR A 4 -3.19 -4.71 -5.39
N TRP A 5 -2.35 -5.21 -4.50
CA TRP A 5 -1.65 -4.42 -3.49
C TRP A 5 -0.16 -4.42 -3.79
N ASP A 6 0.36 -3.24 -4.14
CA ASP A 6 1.78 -2.99 -4.38
C ASP A 6 2.41 -2.39 -3.13
N PHE A 7 3.54 -2.94 -2.69
CA PHE A 7 4.38 -2.38 -1.62
C PHE A 7 5.74 -1.99 -2.20
N TYR A 8 6.10 -0.72 -2.09
CA TYR A 8 7.32 -0.17 -2.71
C TYR A 8 7.98 0.85 -1.78
N THR A 9 9.25 1.14 -2.01
CA THR A 9 9.97 2.24 -1.36
C THR A 9 10.00 3.45 -2.27
N ASP A 10 9.75 4.63 -1.73
CA ASP A 10 9.89 5.89 -2.47
C ASP A 10 11.36 6.33 -2.57
N GLY A 11 11.60 7.46 -3.24
CA GLY A 11 12.96 8.01 -3.41
C GLY A 11 13.65 8.45 -2.11
N LYS A 12 12.93 8.48 -0.98
CA LYS A 12 13.47 8.76 0.35
C LYS A 12 13.77 7.46 1.13
N GLY A 13 13.53 6.30 0.53
CA GLY A 13 13.68 5.00 1.20
C GLY A 13 12.51 4.65 2.10
N GLU A 14 11.40 5.39 2.05
CA GLU A 14 10.22 5.13 2.87
C GLU A 14 9.29 4.13 2.16
N TRP A 15 8.82 3.14 2.89
CA TRP A 15 7.82 2.18 2.45
C TRP A 15 6.46 2.83 2.27
N ARG A 16 5.81 2.52 1.16
CA ARG A 16 4.45 2.90 0.83
C ARG A 16 3.71 1.72 0.22
N TRP A 17 2.39 1.76 0.33
CA TRP A 17 1.50 0.81 -0.32
C TRP A 17 0.55 1.52 -1.26
N ARG A 18 0.08 0.79 -2.27
CA ARG A 18 -0.94 1.24 -3.22
C ARG A 18 -1.87 0.09 -3.54
N ARG A 19 -3.17 0.36 -3.53
CA ARG A 19 -4.22 -0.57 -3.95
C ARG A 19 -4.76 -0.15 -5.32
N THR A 20 -4.64 -1.06 -6.27
CA THR A 20 -5.14 -0.91 -7.63
C THR A 20 -6.32 -1.85 -7.80
N ALA A 21 -7.48 -1.32 -8.15
CA ALA A 21 -8.64 -2.13 -8.46
C ALA A 21 -8.42 -2.90 -9.76
N SER A 22 -9.21 -3.95 -9.99
CA SER A 22 -9.12 -4.78 -11.21
C SER A 22 -9.35 -4.00 -12.52
N ASN A 23 -9.92 -2.80 -12.44
CA ASN A 23 -10.09 -1.88 -13.57
C ASN A 23 -8.87 -0.97 -13.83
N GLY A 24 -7.75 -1.21 -13.12
CA GLY A 24 -6.51 -0.44 -13.24
C GLY A 24 -6.50 0.89 -12.49
N ARG A 25 -7.59 1.26 -11.80
CA ARG A 25 -7.66 2.53 -11.05
C ARG A 25 -7.08 2.35 -9.66
N ILE A 26 -6.30 3.33 -9.23
CA ILE A 26 -5.83 3.40 -7.84
C ILE A 26 -7.01 3.79 -6.96
N VAL A 27 -7.41 2.88 -6.07
CA VAL A 27 -8.53 3.08 -5.15
C VAL A 27 -8.08 3.32 -3.71
N GLY A 28 -6.78 3.16 -3.44
CA GLY A 28 -6.17 3.50 -2.16
C GLY A 28 -4.66 3.62 -2.27
N ALA A 29 -4.06 4.46 -1.44
CA ALA A 29 -2.61 4.59 -1.33
C ALA A 29 -2.24 5.05 0.07
N SER A 30 -1.01 4.76 0.48
CA SER A 30 -0.45 5.25 1.73
C SER A 30 -0.34 6.77 1.71
N SER A 31 -0.91 7.42 2.72
CA SER A 31 -0.82 8.88 2.92
C SER A 31 0.53 9.34 3.49
N GLN A 32 1.33 8.41 4.03
CA GLN A 32 2.61 8.66 4.66
C GLN A 32 3.66 7.62 4.22
N GLY A 33 4.93 7.99 4.30
CA GLY A 33 6.04 7.04 4.14
C GLY A 33 6.37 6.38 5.47
N TYR A 34 6.69 5.08 5.45
CA TYR A 34 7.05 4.31 6.63
C TYR A 34 8.52 3.89 6.58
N VAL A 35 9.25 4.01 7.68
CA VAL A 35 10.64 3.52 7.74
C VAL A 35 10.69 1.99 7.63
N ASN A 36 9.70 1.30 8.21
CA ASN A 36 9.64 -0.15 8.23
C ASN A 36 8.53 -0.71 7.33
N ARG A 37 8.82 -1.82 6.65
CA ARG A 37 7.82 -2.54 5.85
C ARG A 37 6.65 -3.04 6.70
N ALA A 38 6.91 -3.46 7.94
CA ALA A 38 5.88 -3.96 8.85
C ALA A 38 4.83 -2.88 9.19
N ASP A 39 5.26 -1.65 9.46
CA ASP A 39 4.37 -0.52 9.74
C ASP A 39 3.52 -0.17 8.51
N CYS A 40 4.13 -0.22 7.32
CA CYS A 40 3.43 -0.04 6.05
C CYS A 40 2.34 -1.09 5.84
N ILE A 41 2.63 -2.37 6.12
CA ILE A 41 1.65 -3.47 6.02
C ILE A 41 0.56 -3.32 7.08
N ALA A 42 0.90 -2.93 8.30
CA ALA A 42 -0.10 -2.68 9.35
C ALA A 42 -1.09 -1.58 8.93
N ASN A 43 -0.60 -0.51 8.29
CA ASN A 43 -1.48 0.52 7.73
C ASN A 43 -2.32 -0.01 6.56
N ALA A 44 -1.73 -0.76 5.64
CA ALA A 44 -2.48 -1.40 4.55
C ALA A 44 -3.61 -2.29 5.08
N ARG A 45 -3.36 -3.07 6.15
CA ARG A 45 -4.36 -3.91 6.81
C ARG A 45 -5.53 -3.11 7.38
N ARG A 46 -5.25 -1.97 8.00
CA ARG A 46 -6.29 -1.02 8.46
C ARG A 46 -7.14 -0.48 7.32
N ASN A 47 -6.60 -0.43 6.10
CA ASN A 47 -7.27 0.02 4.88
C ASN A 47 -7.88 -1.12 4.05
N GLY A 48 -7.92 -2.34 4.58
CA GLY A 48 -8.58 -3.49 3.95
C GLY A 48 -7.65 -4.47 3.23
N TYR A 49 -6.33 -4.40 3.44
CA TYR A 49 -5.43 -5.46 3.00
C TYR A 49 -5.61 -6.69 3.90
N THR A 50 -5.96 -7.84 3.31
CA THR A 50 -6.17 -9.10 4.04
C THR A 50 -5.06 -10.13 3.80
N GLY A 51 -3.93 -9.71 3.20
CA GLY A 51 -2.81 -10.60 2.90
C GLY A 51 -2.15 -11.23 4.11
#